data_AF-A0A957ATK4-F1
#
_entry.id   AF-A0A957ATK4-F1
#
_cell.length_a   1.000
_cell.length_b   1.000
_cell.length_c   1.000
_cell.angle_alpha   90.00
_cell.angle_beta   90.00
_cell.angle_gamma   90.00
#
_symmetry.space_group_name_H-M   'P 1'
#
loop_
_entity.id
_entity.type
_entity.pdbx_description
1 polymer ?
#
loop_
_entity_poly.entity_id
_entity_poly.type
_entity_poly.pdbx_seq_one_letter_code
_entity_poly.pdbx_strand_id
1 'polypeptide(L)'
;AGDRFQPLGMAGSQKLLAEYFTNAKIPGPARDRWPLLVDAADRILWVCGLRVDARARVTAATARVLHIKLQPGDPQKREPL
;
A
#
# COMPACT_ATOMS: atom_id res chain seq x y z
N ALA A 1 -4.16 -16.25 9.34
CA ALA A 1 -3.43 -15.01 9.66
C ALA A 1 -3.45 -14.11 8.42
N GLY A 2 -3.54 -12.78 8.55
CA GLY A 2 -3.68 -11.88 7.40
C GLY A 2 -2.59 -10.80 7.36
N ASP A 3 -2.55 -10.06 6.26
CA ASP A 3 -1.48 -9.07 5.99
C ASP A 3 -1.47 -7.92 6.99
N ARG A 4 -0.27 -7.45 7.33
CA ARG A 4 -0.06 -6.40 8.32
C ARG A 4 0.96 -5.37 7.87
N PHE A 5 0.71 -4.12 8.26
CA PHE A 5 1.62 -3.00 8.01
C PHE A 5 1.47 -1.95 9.12
N GLN A 6 2.40 -1.00 9.19
CA GLN A 6 2.37 0.13 10.13
C GLN A 6 2.03 1.40 9.34
N PRO A 7 0.79 1.93 9.35
CA PRO A 7 0.49 3.12 8.57
C PRO A 7 1.30 4.33 9.07
N LEU A 8 2.01 5.01 8.17
CA LEU A 8 2.77 6.21 8.50
C LEU A 8 1.85 7.28 9.13
N GLY A 9 2.27 7.81 10.28
CA GLY A 9 1.52 8.81 11.06
C GLY A 9 0.49 8.23 12.05
N MET A 10 0.33 6.91 12.16
CA MET A 10 -0.61 6.28 13.11
C MET A 10 0.10 5.58 14.27
N ALA A 11 0.81 6.34 15.11
CA ALA A 11 1.44 5.91 16.37
C ALA A 11 2.34 4.65 16.32
N GLY A 12 2.73 4.19 15.13
CA GLY A 12 3.56 3.00 14.94
C GLY A 12 2.84 1.66 15.15
N SER A 13 1.53 1.66 15.40
CA SER A 13 0.79 0.42 15.64
C SER A 13 0.66 -0.39 14.35
N GLN A 14 1.02 -1.67 14.40
CA GLN A 14 0.71 -2.59 13.31
C GLN A 14 -0.80 -2.75 13.19
N LYS A 15 -1.31 -2.64 11.96
CA LYS A 15 -2.71 -2.85 11.61
C LYS A 15 -2.86 -4.02 10.66
N LEU A 16 -3.99 -4.72 10.79
CA LEU A 16 -4.42 -5.68 9.77
C LEU A 16 -4.86 -4.90 8.53
N LEU A 17 -4.40 -5.32 7.34
CA LEU A 17 -4.76 -4.66 6.08
C LEU A 17 -6.28 -4.64 5.86
N ALA A 18 -6.97 -5.74 6.18
CA ALA A 18 -8.43 -5.81 6.06
C ALA A 18 -9.16 -4.82 6.98
N GLU A 19 -8.68 -4.64 8.23
CA GLU A 19 -9.22 -3.64 9.15
C GLU A 19 -8.98 -2.22 8.61
N TYR A 20 -7.78 -1.98 8.07
CA TYR A 20 -7.44 -0.71 7.44
C TYR A 20 -8.36 -0.38 6.27
N PHE A 21 -8.62 -1.35 5.37
CA PHE A 21 -9.57 -1.16 4.26
C PHE A 21 -10.99 -0.92 4.71
N THR A 22 -11.44 -1.59 5.79
CA THR A 22 -12.76 -1.35 6.38
C THR A 22 -12.85 0.09 6.90
N ASN A 23 -11.86 0.56 7.65
CA ASN A 23 -11.82 1.94 8.15
C ASN A 23 -11.74 2.98 7.03
N ALA A 24 -11.03 2.66 5.95
CA ALA A 24 -10.94 3.49 4.74
C ALA A 24 -12.18 3.37 3.83
N LYS A 25 -13.20 2.59 4.21
CA LYS A 25 -14.44 2.37 3.46
C LYS A 25 -14.21 1.88 2.01
N ILE A 26 -13.18 1.07 1.81
CA ILE A 26 -12.90 0.49 0.48
C ILE A 26 -13.92 -0.62 0.19
N PRO A 27 -14.62 -0.62 -0.96
CA PRO A 27 -15.55 -1.69 -1.32
C PRO A 27 -14.83 -3.03 -1.53
N GLY A 28 -15.49 -4.15 -1.15
CA GLY A 28 -14.93 -5.50 -1.27
C GLY A 28 -14.27 -5.82 -2.63
N PRO A 29 -14.97 -5.62 -3.76
CA PRO A 29 -14.39 -5.89 -5.09
C PRO A 29 -13.14 -5.08 -5.42
N ALA A 30 -12.99 -3.90 -4.82
CA ALA A 30 -11.79 -3.09 -4.97
C ALA A 30 -10.63 -3.59 -4.11
N ARG A 31 -10.91 -4.20 -2.94
CA ARG A 31 -9.88 -4.74 -2.03
C ARG A 31 -9.10 -5.88 -2.69
N ASP A 32 -9.80 -6.79 -3.37
CA ASP A 32 -9.21 -7.99 -3.99
C ASP A 32 -8.20 -7.66 -5.10
N ARG A 33 -8.31 -6.47 -5.69
CA ARG A 33 -7.45 -5.96 -6.76
C ARG A 33 -6.63 -4.75 -6.34
N TRP A 34 -6.64 -4.40 -5.06
CA TRP A 34 -5.97 -3.18 -4.61
C TRP A 34 -4.45 -3.38 -4.69
N PRO A 35 -3.71 -2.50 -5.39
CA PRO A 35 -2.28 -2.67 -5.55
C PRO A 35 -1.55 -2.50 -4.23
N LEU A 36 -0.66 -3.44 -3.92
CA LEU A 36 0.27 -3.40 -2.79
C LEU A 36 1.70 -3.39 -3.34
N LEU A 37 2.53 -2.50 -2.79
CA LEU A 37 3.97 -2.59 -2.96
C LEU A 37 4.54 -3.36 -1.77
N VAL A 38 5.23 -4.45 -2.06
CA VAL A 38 5.90 -5.30 -1.07
C VAL A 38 7.39 -5.42 -1.38
N ASP A 39 8.18 -5.76 -0.36
CA ASP A 39 9.57 -6.18 -0.57
C ASP A 39 9.66 -7.69 -0.90
N ALA A 40 10.89 -8.19 -1.07
CA ALA A 40 11.15 -9.59 -1.38
C ALA A 40 10.77 -10.57 -0.26
N ALA A 41 10.40 -10.08 0.92
CA ALA A 41 9.93 -10.87 2.06
C ALA A 41 8.43 -10.66 2.33
N ASP A 42 7.69 -10.20 1.31
CA ASP A 42 6.24 -9.92 1.36
C ASP A 42 5.82 -8.89 2.43
N ARG A 43 6.75 -8.03 2.87
CA ARG A 43 6.41 -6.94 3.80
C ARG A 43 5.83 -5.77 3.01
N ILE A 44 4.63 -5.35 3.39
CA ILE A 44 3.98 -4.17 2.82
C ILE A 44 4.83 -2.92 3.08
N LEU A 45 5.17 -2.24 1.98
CA LEU A 45 5.86 -0.94 1.97
C LEU A 45 4.86 0.19 1.68
N TRP A 46 3.86 -0.07 0.84
CA TRP A 46 2.85 0.92 0.45
C TRP A 46 1.54 0.23 0.09
N VAL A 47 0.46 0.63 0.74
CA VAL A 47 -0.91 0.37 0.27
C VAL A 47 -1.21 1.44 -0.77
N CYS A 48 -1.07 1.08 -2.05
CA CYS A 48 -0.92 2.05 -3.12
C CYS A 48 -2.13 2.99 -3.21
N GLY A 49 -1.89 4.29 -3.31
CA GLY A 49 -2.97 5.30 -3.29
C GLY A 49 -3.60 5.58 -1.91
N LEU A 50 -3.22 4.86 -0.84
CA LEU A 50 -3.74 5.10 0.52
C LEU A 50 -2.64 5.56 1.48
N ARG A 51 -1.75 4.65 1.92
CA ARG A 51 -0.74 4.94 2.96
C ARG A 51 0.52 4.10 2.80
N VAL A 52 1.66 4.75 3.04
CA VAL A 52 2.99 4.15 3.13
C VAL A 52 3.19 3.51 4.51
N ASP A 53 3.94 2.41 4.57
CA ASP A 53 4.38 1.82 5.83
C ASP A 53 5.42 2.73 6.52
N ALA A 54 5.25 2.97 7.82
CA ALA A 54 6.08 3.86 8.61
C ALA A 54 7.55 3.45 8.61
N ARG A 55 7.85 2.17 8.38
CA ARG A 55 9.21 1.61 8.28
C ARG A 55 9.84 1.86 6.91
N ALA A 56 9.04 2.14 5.88
CA ALA A 56 9.49 2.49 4.54
C ALA A 56 9.65 4.02 4.34
N ARG A 57 9.46 4.84 5.38
CA ARG A 57 9.52 6.30 5.27
C ARG A 57 10.94 6.79 4.95
N VAL A 58 11.01 7.86 4.16
CA VAL A 58 12.25 8.62 3.98
C VAL A 58 12.55 9.38 5.28
N THR A 59 13.80 9.35 5.70
CA THR A 59 14.31 10.05 6.90
C THR A 59 15.57 10.84 6.54
N ALA A 60 16.07 11.65 7.48
CA ALA A 60 17.35 12.35 7.31
C ALA A 60 18.55 11.39 7.08
N ALA A 61 18.45 10.13 7.50
CA ALA A 61 19.48 9.11 7.29
C ALA A 61 19.35 8.37 5.94
N THR A 62 18.31 8.66 5.15
CA THR A 62 18.07 7.95 3.88
C THR A 62 19.03 8.43 2.79
N ALA A 63 19.96 7.56 2.38
CA ALA A 63 20.94 7.88 1.34
C ALA A 63 20.42 7.68 -0.10
N ARG A 64 19.44 6.80 -0.29
CA ARG A 64 18.86 6.48 -1.61
C ARG A 64 17.35 6.41 -1.49
N VAL A 65 16.67 6.97 -2.48
CA VAL A 65 15.20 7.01 -2.54
C VAL A 65 14.74 6.29 -3.80
N LEU A 66 13.74 5.43 -3.64
CA LEU A 66 12.98 4.85 -4.76
C LEU A 66 11.69 5.65 -4.91
N HIS A 67 11.50 6.25 -6.08
CA HIS A 67 10.28 7.02 -6.38
C HIS A 67 9.35 6.17 -7.26
N ILE A 68 8.17 5.85 -6.74
CA ILE A 68 7.13 5.09 -7.44
C ILE A 68 5.87 5.94 -7.51
N LYS A 69 5.21 5.92 -8.66
CA LYS A 69 3.95 6.63 -8.90
C LYS A 69 2.87 5.64 -9.32
N LEU A 70 1.72 5.68 -8.66
CA LEU A 70 0.51 5.00 -9.11
C LEU A 70 -0.25 5.93 -10.03
N GLN A 71 -0.66 5.42 -11.19
CA GLN A 71 -1.49 6.14 -12.16
C GLN A 71 -2.67 5.25 -12.56
N PRO A 72 -3.83 5.83 -12.93
CA PRO A 72 -4.90 5.07 -13.56
C PRO A 72 -4.35 4.33 -14.79
N GLY A 73 -4.74 3.07 -14.96
CA GLY A 73 -4.45 2.35 -16.19
C GLY A 73 -5.12 3.05 -17.37
N ASP A 74 -4.42 3.15 -18.50
CA ASP A 74 -4.94 3.71 -19.74
C ASP A 74 -6.23 2.96 -20.15
N PRO A 75 -7.39 3.64 -20.21
CA PRO A 75 -8.64 3.01 -20.59
C PRO A 75 -8.57 2.35 -21.98
N GLN A 76 -7.72 2.87 -22.87
CA GLN A 76 -7.59 2.43 -24.26
C GLN A 76 -6.74 1.16 -24.44
N LYS A 77 -6.01 0.72 -23.40
CA LYS A 77 -5.15 -0.49 -23.43
C LYS A 77 -5.74 -1.70 -22.71
N ARG A 78 -7.00 -1.65 -22.29
CA ARG A 78 -7.66 -2.79 -21.66
C ARG A 78 -8.11 -3.75 -22.75
N GLU A 79 -7.31 -4.79 -23.02
CA GLU A 79 -7.79 -5.95 -23.78
C GLU A 79 -9.02 -6.52 -23.06
N PRO A 80 -10.13 -6.79 -23.78
CA PRO A 80 -11.28 -7.45 -23.19
C PRO A 80 -10.90 -8.89 -22.85
N LEU A 81 -11.18 -9.28 -21.59
CA LEU A 81 -11.14 -10.65 -21.11
C LEU A 81 -12.26 -11.49 -21.74
#